data_AF-M4VQF5-F1
#
_entry.id   AF-M4VQF5-F1
#
_cell.length_a   1.000
_cell.length_b   1.000
_cell.length_c   1.000
_cell.angle_alpha   90.00
_cell.angle_beta   90.00
_cell.angle_gamma   90.00
#
_symmetry.space_group_name_H-M   'P 1'
#
loop_
_entity.id
_entity.type
_entity.pdbx_description
1 polymer ?
#
loop_
_entity_poly.entity_id
_entity_poly.type
_entity_poly.pdbx_seq_one_letter_code
_entity_poly.pdbx_strand_id
1 'polypeptide(L)'
;VAPRQTVCSEEYHSLREPAMTVVRQLGMVRECIVQYALQAASLEDYFDGVHDRLSRTSALASIATGNTMSCVPAKKAIGITLTEIKNVVWKMTTACFHTSRENIVTKTPRWDVHRLTGMSHEIGTSMMSDGLVRALGRTLEESIHKNLGMCNPSIDRFLQKLPSRMSGRAAKTRRNT
;
A
#
# COMPACT_ATOMS: atom_id res chain seq x y z
N VAL A 1 1.99 1.32 2.95
CA VAL A 1 0.98 2.18 3.63
C VAL A 1 0.38 3.15 2.62
N ALA A 2 -0.77 3.76 2.93
CA ALA A 2 -1.37 4.82 2.12
C ALA A 2 -1.88 5.95 3.03
N PRO A 3 -1.69 7.24 2.69
CA PRO A 3 -0.95 7.75 1.53
C PRO A 3 0.58 7.61 1.66
N ARG A 4 1.34 8.09 0.66
CA ARG A 4 2.81 8.22 0.73
C ARG A 4 3.23 9.06 1.94
N GLN A 5 4.36 8.72 2.56
CA GLN A 5 4.82 9.37 3.81
C GLN A 5 6.16 10.11 3.65
N THR A 6 7.07 9.59 2.82
CA THR A 6 8.46 10.06 2.73
C THR A 6 8.81 10.69 1.39
N VAL A 7 7.82 10.86 0.50
CA VAL A 7 8.00 11.40 -0.86
C VAL A 7 7.47 12.82 -0.88
N CYS A 8 8.33 13.77 -1.23
CA CYS A 8 7.99 15.19 -1.28
C CYS A 8 7.08 15.51 -2.49
N SER A 9 6.62 16.75 -2.57
CA SER A 9 5.69 17.15 -3.64
C SER A 9 6.34 17.08 -5.02
N GLU A 10 7.60 17.49 -5.12
CA GLU A 10 8.36 17.49 -6.38
C GLU A 10 8.55 16.06 -6.91
N GLU A 11 9.06 15.15 -6.07
CA GLU A 11 9.18 13.72 -6.38
C GLU A 11 7.84 13.09 -6.76
N TYR A 12 6.76 13.45 -6.07
CA TYR A 12 5.45 12.92 -6.41
C TYR A 12 4.98 13.37 -7.79
N HIS A 13 5.20 14.64 -8.14
CA HIS A 13 4.81 15.15 -9.45
C HIS A 13 5.72 14.62 -10.57
N SER A 14 7.01 14.41 -10.31
CA SER A 14 7.93 13.79 -11.26
C SER A 14 7.51 12.35 -11.58
N LEU A 15 6.95 11.61 -10.63
CA LEU A 15 6.38 10.27 -10.87
C LEU A 15 4.99 10.31 -11.52
N ARG A 16 4.15 11.30 -11.17
CA ARG A 16 2.75 11.37 -11.58
C ARG A 16 2.57 11.71 -13.06
N GLU A 17 3.30 12.69 -13.58
CA GLU A 17 3.12 13.16 -14.95
C GLU A 17 3.51 12.09 -16.00
N PRO A 18 4.65 11.37 -15.86
CA PRO A 18 4.97 10.23 -16.71
C PRO A 18 3.93 9.11 -16.61
N ALA A 19 3.44 8.80 -15.41
CA ALA A 19 2.40 7.78 -15.22
C ALA A 19 1.15 8.10 -16.03
N MET A 20 0.68 9.35 -15.96
CA MET A 20 -0.47 9.82 -16.74
C MET A 20 -0.19 9.80 -18.25
N THR A 21 1.03 10.12 -18.66
CA THR A 21 1.44 10.09 -20.07
C THR A 21 1.42 8.68 -20.63
N VAL A 22 2.00 7.71 -19.91
CA VAL A 22 2.00 6.29 -20.28
C VAL A 22 0.56 5.76 -20.40
N VAL A 23 -0.29 6.04 -19.41
CA VAL A 23 -1.71 5.60 -19.42
C VAL A 23 -2.46 6.16 -20.63
N ARG A 24 -2.21 7.42 -21.01
CA ARG A 24 -2.81 8.06 -22.19
C ARG A 24 -2.28 7.47 -23.49
N GLN A 25 -0.97 7.27 -23.60
CA GLN A 25 -0.32 6.72 -24.79
C GLN A 25 -0.74 5.27 -25.06
N LEU A 26 -0.94 4.48 -24.01
CA LEU A 26 -1.44 3.10 -24.10
C LEU A 26 -2.96 3.03 -24.33
N GLY A 27 -3.66 4.17 -24.38
CA GLY A 27 -5.10 4.21 -24.64
C GLY A 27 -5.94 3.54 -23.55
N MET A 28 -5.46 3.51 -22.31
CA MET A 28 -6.15 2.81 -21.23
C MET A 28 -7.40 3.59 -20.81
N VAL A 29 -8.58 2.98 -21.03
CA VAL A 29 -9.89 3.56 -20.67
C VAL A 29 -10.38 3.06 -19.30
N ARG A 30 -9.69 2.08 -18.72
CA ARG A 30 -10.03 1.40 -17.47
C ARG A 30 -9.10 1.82 -16.33
N GLU A 31 -9.38 1.31 -15.13
CA GLU A 31 -8.44 1.45 -14.01
C GLU A 31 -7.13 0.72 -14.33
N CYS A 32 -6.03 1.34 -13.92
CA CYS A 32 -4.70 0.81 -14.08
C CYS A 32 -3.83 1.18 -12.89
N ILE A 33 -2.74 0.43 -12.74
CA ILE A 33 -1.73 0.65 -11.71
C ILE A 33 -0.40 0.81 -12.40
N VAL A 34 0.30 1.89 -12.06
CA VAL A 34 1.68 2.11 -12.46
C VAL A 34 2.58 1.91 -11.25
N GLN A 35 3.67 1.15 -11.44
CA GLN A 35 4.65 0.85 -10.41
C GLN A 35 6.01 1.49 -10.74
N TYR A 36 6.63 2.05 -9.71
CA TYR A 36 7.92 2.73 -9.79
C TYR A 36 8.84 2.25 -8.66
N ALA A 37 10.14 2.27 -8.93
CA ALA A 37 11.18 2.27 -7.91
C ALA A 37 11.84 3.66 -7.90
N LEU A 38 11.83 4.34 -6.74
CA LEU A 38 12.45 5.65 -6.56
C LEU A 38 13.71 5.49 -5.71
N GLN A 39 14.84 6.03 -6.17
CA GLN A 39 16.08 6.05 -5.42
C GLN A 39 15.94 7.00 -4.21
N ALA A 40 16.37 6.61 -3.01
CA ALA A 40 16.20 7.44 -1.81
C ALA A 40 17.16 8.65 -1.72
N ALA A 41 18.29 8.59 -2.43
CA ALA A 41 19.35 9.62 -2.36
C ALA A 41 19.37 10.55 -3.59
N SER A 42 18.52 10.29 -4.58
CA SER A 42 18.42 11.08 -5.82
C SER A 42 16.98 11.10 -6.31
N LEU A 43 16.68 11.97 -7.27
CA LEU A 43 15.38 12.01 -7.94
C LEU A 43 15.27 10.97 -9.08
N GLU A 44 16.16 9.98 -9.12
CA GLU A 44 16.13 8.94 -10.14
C GLU A 44 14.99 7.94 -9.86
N ASP A 45 14.10 7.80 -10.83
CA ASP A 45 13.02 6.85 -10.82
C ASP A 45 13.16 5.81 -11.94
N TYR A 46 12.73 4.59 -11.64
CA TYR A 46 12.73 3.46 -12.55
C TYR A 46 11.30 2.95 -12.68
N PHE A 47 10.81 2.89 -13.92
CA PHE A 47 9.49 2.34 -14.23
C PHE A 47 9.54 0.81 -14.17
N ASP A 48 8.77 0.21 -13.27
CA ASP A 48 8.69 -1.25 -13.11
C ASP A 48 7.65 -1.84 -14.08
N GLY A 49 6.49 -1.20 -14.19
CA GLY A 49 5.45 -1.69 -15.09
C GLY A 49 4.09 -1.03 -14.91
N VAL A 50 3.18 -1.40 -15.82
CA VAL A 50 1.76 -1.04 -15.75
C VAL A 50 0.89 -2.30 -15.75
N HIS A 51 -0.14 -2.29 -14.92
CA HIS A 51 -1.19 -3.30 -14.93
C HIS A 51 -2.51 -2.63 -15.31
N ASP A 52 -3.09 -3.05 -16.43
CA ASP A 52 -4.29 -2.49 -17.06
C ASP A 52 -5.60 -3.11 -16.55
N ARG A 53 -5.59 -3.59 -15.31
CA ARG A 53 -6.70 -4.33 -14.71
C ARG A 53 -6.82 -4.09 -13.22
N LEU A 54 -8.02 -4.33 -12.73
CA LEU A 54 -8.29 -4.40 -11.29
C LEU A 54 -7.36 -5.42 -10.62
N SER A 55 -6.73 -4.98 -9.55
CA SER A 55 -5.83 -5.80 -8.78
C SER A 55 -6.12 -5.73 -7.29
N ARG A 56 -5.37 -6.53 -6.52
CA ARG A 56 -5.37 -6.49 -5.06
C ARG A 56 -5.03 -5.10 -4.51
N THR A 57 -4.24 -4.32 -5.25
CA THR A 57 -3.90 -2.92 -4.91
C THR A 57 -5.08 -1.99 -5.18
N SER A 58 -5.84 -2.18 -6.25
CA SER A 58 -7.06 -1.40 -6.54
C SER A 58 -8.13 -1.60 -5.46
N ALA A 59 -8.26 -2.83 -4.97
CA ALA A 59 -9.15 -3.15 -3.85
C ALA A 59 -8.69 -2.48 -2.54
N LEU A 60 -7.39 -2.38 -2.29
CA LEU A 60 -6.85 -1.62 -1.16
C LEU A 60 -7.13 -0.12 -1.32
N ALA A 61 -6.85 0.44 -2.49
CA ALA A 61 -7.07 1.85 -2.80
C ALA A 61 -8.55 2.22 -2.64
N SER A 62 -9.47 1.32 -2.99
CA SER A 62 -10.91 1.54 -2.78
C SER A 62 -11.28 1.69 -1.31
N ILE A 63 -10.68 0.89 -0.42
CA ILE A 63 -10.90 1.03 1.03
C ILE A 63 -10.24 2.31 1.55
N ALA A 64 -9.00 2.58 1.14
CA ALA A 64 -8.26 3.73 1.61
C ALA A 64 -8.94 5.05 1.22
N THR A 65 -9.40 5.16 -0.03
CA THR A 65 -10.01 6.39 -0.57
C THR A 65 -11.53 6.44 -0.39
N GLY A 66 -12.18 5.29 -0.19
CA GLY A 66 -13.65 5.18 -0.18
C GLY A 66 -14.27 5.26 -1.58
N ASN A 67 -13.48 5.47 -2.62
CA ASN A 67 -13.95 5.44 -4.00
C ASN A 67 -14.01 3.99 -4.47
N THR A 68 -15.13 3.59 -5.06
CA THR A 68 -15.27 2.23 -5.59
C THR A 68 -14.53 2.11 -6.93
N MET A 69 -13.28 1.63 -6.90
CA MET A 69 -12.42 1.53 -8.09
C MET A 69 -12.91 0.51 -9.13
N SER A 70 -13.90 -0.33 -8.83
CA SER A 70 -14.53 -1.22 -9.81
C SER A 70 -15.74 -0.58 -10.51
N CYS A 71 -16.56 0.18 -9.80
CA CYS A 71 -17.78 0.77 -10.34
C CYS A 71 -17.52 1.93 -11.29
N VAL A 72 -16.50 2.76 -11.00
CA VAL A 72 -16.18 3.93 -11.82
C VAL A 72 -15.70 3.51 -13.22
N PRO A 73 -14.72 2.58 -13.37
CA PRO A 73 -14.30 2.11 -14.70
C PRO A 73 -15.39 1.36 -15.46
N ALA A 74 -16.29 0.64 -14.76
CA ALA A 74 -17.41 -0.03 -15.41
C ALA A 74 -18.35 0.98 -16.08
N LYS A 75 -18.66 2.09 -15.39
CA LYS A 75 -19.44 3.21 -15.98
C LYS A 75 -18.67 3.90 -17.10
N LYS A 76 -17.36 4.07 -16.96
CA LYS A 76 -16.52 4.64 -18.01
C LYS A 76 -16.50 3.77 -19.28
N ALA A 77 -16.51 2.44 -19.12
CA ALA A 77 -16.51 1.49 -20.23
C ALA A 77 -17.81 1.53 -21.07
N ILE A 78 -18.92 1.99 -20.50
CA ILE A 78 -20.20 2.22 -21.23
C ILE A 78 -20.35 3.67 -21.71
N GLY A 79 -19.27 4.46 -21.71
CA GLY A 79 -19.25 5.82 -22.26
C GLY A 79 -19.58 6.94 -21.28
N ILE A 80 -19.91 6.65 -20.02
CA ILE A 80 -20.22 7.67 -19.01
C ILE A 80 -18.92 8.39 -18.59
N THR A 81 -18.93 9.71 -18.60
CA THR A 81 -17.75 10.51 -18.24
C THR A 81 -17.55 10.58 -16.72
N LEU A 82 -16.31 10.80 -16.25
CA LEU A 82 -16.04 10.91 -14.80
C LEU A 82 -16.79 12.08 -14.15
N THR A 83 -17.11 13.11 -14.92
CA THR A 83 -17.90 14.29 -14.50
C THR A 83 -19.38 13.97 -14.29
N GLU A 84 -19.92 12.95 -14.95
CA GLU A 84 -21.32 12.52 -14.78
C GLU A 84 -21.49 11.52 -13.62
N ILE A 85 -20.43 10.78 -13.29
CA ILE A 85 -20.48 9.77 -12.23
C ILE A 85 -20.51 10.49 -10.88
N LYS A 86 -21.63 10.39 -10.16
CA LYS A 86 -21.74 10.89 -8.78
C LYS A 86 -20.86 10.09 -7.82
N ASN A 87 -20.24 10.78 -6.87
CA ASN A 87 -19.51 10.17 -5.78
C ASN A 87 -20.47 9.46 -4.82
N VAL A 88 -20.25 8.16 -4.60
CA VAL A 88 -21.11 7.33 -3.75
C VAL A 88 -21.04 7.69 -2.26
N VAL A 89 -19.92 8.26 -1.79
CA VAL A 89 -19.70 8.60 -0.38
C VAL A 89 -20.42 9.89 -0.01
N TRP A 90 -20.09 11.00 -0.68
CA TRP A 90 -20.64 12.32 -0.34
C TRP A 90 -21.90 12.69 -1.11
N LYS A 91 -22.19 12.03 -2.24
CA LYS A 91 -23.36 12.26 -3.14
C LYS A 91 -23.55 13.68 -3.68
N MET A 92 -22.74 14.64 -3.25
CA MET A 92 -22.73 16.04 -3.70
C MET A 92 -21.68 16.31 -4.77
N THR A 93 -20.60 15.53 -4.80
CA THR A 93 -19.48 15.67 -5.75
C THR A 93 -19.51 14.59 -6.84
N THR A 94 -18.70 14.76 -7.87
CA THR A 94 -18.52 13.78 -8.95
C THR A 94 -17.34 12.85 -8.65
N ALA A 95 -17.10 11.84 -9.48
CA ALA A 95 -15.96 10.94 -9.38
C ALA A 95 -14.66 11.54 -9.97
N CYS A 96 -14.73 12.74 -10.57
CA CYS A 96 -13.62 13.42 -11.21
C CYS A 96 -12.79 14.26 -10.23
N PHE A 97 -12.16 13.63 -9.24
CA PHE A 97 -11.31 14.30 -8.26
C PHE A 97 -10.22 13.36 -7.71
N HIS A 98 -9.16 13.94 -7.16
CA HIS A 98 -8.16 13.19 -6.40
C HIS A 98 -8.57 13.19 -4.93
N THR A 99 -8.59 12.02 -4.30
CA THR A 99 -9.00 11.91 -2.90
C THR A 99 -7.87 12.35 -1.97
N SER A 100 -8.19 13.25 -1.05
CA SER A 100 -7.37 13.56 0.12
C SER A 100 -8.06 12.94 1.35
N ARG A 101 -7.31 12.23 2.18
CA ARG A 101 -7.79 11.73 3.48
C ARG A 101 -6.73 11.90 4.54
N GLU A 102 -7.20 12.19 5.75
CA GLU A 102 -6.41 12.39 6.96
C GLU A 102 -6.13 11.08 7.72
N ASN A 103 -6.38 9.93 7.09
CA ASN A 103 -6.13 8.63 7.71
C ASN A 103 -4.98 7.89 7.02
N ILE A 104 -4.34 7.01 7.79
CA ILE A 104 -3.27 6.13 7.33
C ILE A 104 -3.80 4.71 7.28
N VAL A 105 -3.70 4.10 6.10
CA VAL A 105 -4.00 2.69 5.88
C VAL A 105 -2.71 1.89 5.84
N THR A 106 -2.61 0.93 6.75
CA THR A 106 -1.55 -0.07 6.75
C THR A 106 -2.08 -1.36 6.15
N LYS A 107 -1.29 -1.94 5.24
CA LYS A 107 -1.52 -3.27 4.67
C LYS A 107 -0.33 -4.14 5.02
N THR A 108 -0.59 -5.29 5.60
CA THR A 108 0.44 -6.30 5.87
C THR A 108 -0.01 -7.63 5.27
N PRO A 109 0.84 -8.30 4.49
CA PRO A 109 0.60 -9.68 4.07
C PRO A 109 0.54 -10.63 5.27
N ARG A 110 -0.29 -11.66 5.17
CA ARG A 110 -0.30 -12.79 6.11
C ARG A 110 0.49 -13.94 5.47
N TRP A 111 1.16 -14.73 6.32
CA TRP A 111 1.81 -15.96 5.92
C TRP A 111 1.45 -17.06 6.92
N ASP A 112 0.96 -18.19 6.42
CA ASP A 112 0.82 -19.41 7.20
C ASP A 112 2.00 -20.35 6.90
N VAL A 113 3.14 -20.05 7.55
CA VAL A 113 4.40 -20.78 7.36
C VAL A 113 4.34 -22.23 7.81
N HIS A 114 3.38 -22.61 8.65
CA HIS A 114 3.25 -23.97 9.16
C HIS A 114 2.63 -24.93 8.15
N ARG A 115 1.89 -24.42 7.16
CA ARG A 115 1.29 -25.24 6.10
C ARG A 115 2.27 -25.61 4.99
N LEU A 116 3.36 -24.85 4.83
CA LEU A 116 4.30 -24.98 3.72
C LEU A 116 5.62 -25.61 4.19
N THR A 117 5.59 -26.91 4.47
CA THR A 117 6.79 -27.67 4.85
C THR A 117 7.72 -27.83 3.64
N GLY A 118 8.97 -27.36 3.74
CA GLY A 118 9.99 -27.50 2.69
C GLY A 118 10.13 -26.31 1.74
N MET A 119 9.38 -25.23 1.96
CA MET A 119 9.58 -23.95 1.25
C MET A 119 10.50 -23.02 2.04
N SER A 120 11.27 -22.20 1.33
CA SER A 120 12.06 -21.13 1.96
C SER A 120 11.13 -20.13 2.66
N HIS A 121 11.53 -19.69 3.86
CA HIS A 121 10.85 -18.63 4.59
C HIS A 121 11.34 -17.22 4.22
N GLU A 122 12.27 -17.10 3.26
CA GLU A 122 12.79 -15.83 2.77
C GLU A 122 11.82 -15.16 1.80
N ILE A 123 11.58 -13.85 1.97
CA ILE A 123 10.70 -13.08 1.08
C ILE A 123 11.46 -12.67 -0.17
N GLY A 124 10.95 -13.07 -1.34
CA GLY A 124 11.46 -12.67 -2.65
C GLY A 124 10.44 -11.89 -3.48
N THR A 125 10.70 -11.79 -4.78
CA THR A 125 9.80 -11.14 -5.77
C THR A 125 8.52 -11.94 -6.00
N SER A 126 8.56 -13.25 -5.79
CA SER A 126 7.40 -14.13 -5.92
C SER A 126 6.54 -14.08 -4.66
N MET A 127 5.23 -13.89 -4.85
CA MET A 127 4.28 -13.83 -3.75
C MET A 127 4.10 -15.19 -3.09
N MET A 128 4.34 -15.27 -1.78
CA MET A 128 4.09 -16.46 -0.96
C MET A 128 3.05 -16.23 0.15
N SER A 129 2.46 -15.03 0.21
CA SER A 129 1.44 -14.71 1.20
C SER A 129 0.09 -15.35 0.85
N ASP A 130 -0.58 -15.88 1.87
CA ASP A 130 -1.89 -16.54 1.78
C ASP A 130 -3.05 -15.53 1.87
N GLY A 131 -2.80 -14.40 2.52
CA GLY A 131 -3.79 -13.36 2.73
C GLY A 131 -3.19 -11.99 2.96
N LEU A 132 -4.06 -11.04 3.26
CA LEU A 132 -3.68 -9.68 3.64
C LEU A 132 -4.61 -9.14 4.72
N VAL A 133 -4.03 -8.32 5.59
CA VAL A 133 -4.74 -7.62 6.65
C VAL A 133 -4.58 -6.13 6.42
N ARG A 134 -5.64 -5.38 6.72
CA ARG A 134 -5.72 -3.93 6.53
C ARG A 134 -6.23 -3.28 7.80
N ALA A 135 -5.62 -2.16 8.18
CA ALA A 135 -6.08 -1.37 9.31
C ALA A 135 -6.04 0.13 8.96
N LEU A 136 -6.96 0.87 9.57
CA LEU A 136 -7.06 2.32 9.49
C LEU A 136 -6.70 2.93 10.85
N GLY A 137 -5.84 3.95 10.81
CA GLY A 137 -5.49 4.79 11.95
C GLY A 137 -5.42 6.26 11.54
N ARG A 138 -5.50 7.16 12.51
CA ARG A 138 -5.21 8.59 12.35
C ARG A 138 -3.70 8.85 12.36
N THR A 139 -2.93 7.98 13.02
CA THR A 139 -1.47 8.01 13.00
C THR A 139 -0.90 6.71 12.43
N LEU A 140 0.39 6.75 12.05
CA LEU A 140 1.08 5.60 11.48
C LEU A 140 1.18 4.47 12.52
N GLU A 141 1.54 4.82 13.75
CA GLU A 141 1.70 3.92 14.88
C GLU A 141 0.37 3.22 15.21
N GLU A 142 -0.72 3.97 15.27
CA GLU A 142 -2.06 3.42 15.49
C GLU A 142 -2.42 2.41 14.39
N SER A 143 -2.20 2.80 13.13
CA SER A 143 -2.51 1.97 11.95
C SER A 143 -1.69 0.68 11.95
N ILE A 144 -0.39 0.75 12.27
CA ILE A 144 0.49 -0.41 12.36
C ILE A 144 0.10 -1.31 13.54
N HIS A 145 -0.13 -0.76 14.73
CA HIS A 145 -0.50 -1.56 15.90
C HIS A 145 -1.79 -2.34 15.69
N LYS A 146 -2.85 -1.69 15.16
CA LYS A 146 -4.08 -2.39 14.80
C LYS A 146 -3.84 -3.49 13.77
N ASN A 147 -3.01 -3.21 12.77
CA ASN A 147 -2.73 -4.16 11.71
C ASN A 147 -1.99 -5.41 12.23
N LEU A 148 -1.02 -5.23 13.12
CA LEU A 148 -0.26 -6.32 13.73
C LEU A 148 -1.16 -7.26 14.55
N GLY A 149 -2.04 -6.70 15.39
CA GLY A 149 -2.99 -7.49 16.17
C GLY A 149 -3.96 -8.30 15.30
N MET A 150 -4.31 -7.79 14.13
CA MET A 150 -5.14 -8.51 13.16
C MET A 150 -4.38 -9.58 12.35
N CYS A 151 -3.05 -9.46 12.20
CA CYS A 151 -2.23 -10.44 11.47
C CYS A 151 -2.08 -11.74 12.24
N ASN A 152 -1.87 -11.65 13.56
CA ASN A 152 -1.74 -12.81 14.43
C ASN A 152 -2.31 -12.45 15.81
N PRO A 153 -3.34 -13.18 16.29
CA PRO A 153 -3.93 -12.95 17.62
C PRO A 153 -2.92 -13.04 18.79
N SER A 154 -1.79 -13.70 18.58
CA SER A 154 -0.71 -13.82 19.58
C SER A 154 0.17 -12.56 19.68
N ILE A 155 0.04 -11.63 18.73
CA ILE A 155 0.81 -10.37 18.69
C ILE A 155 -0.04 -9.27 19.32
N ASP A 156 0.15 -9.04 20.62
CA ASP A 156 -0.59 -8.01 21.36
C ASP A 156 0.07 -6.62 21.30
N ARG A 157 1.41 -6.57 21.12
CA ARG A 157 2.19 -5.34 21.00
C ARG A 157 3.34 -5.51 20.03
N PHE A 158 3.92 -4.39 19.59
CA PHE A 158 5.22 -4.40 18.94
C PHE A 158 6.28 -4.90 19.94
N LEU A 159 6.56 -6.19 19.88
CA LEU A 159 7.57 -6.82 20.73
C LEU A 159 8.93 -6.69 20.05
N GLN A 160 9.80 -5.86 20.62
CA GLN A 160 11.22 -5.86 20.26
C GLN A 160 11.85 -7.16 20.78
N LYS A 161 11.70 -8.27 20.04
CA LYS A 161 12.61 -9.40 20.23
C LYS A 161 13.94 -9.00 19.61
N LEU A 162 14.85 -8.46 20.43
CA LEU A 162 16.26 -8.38 20.05
C LEU A 162 16.69 -9.77 19.58
N PRO A 163 17.32 -9.91 18.39
CA PRO A 163 17.83 -11.20 17.96
C PRO A 163 18.73 -11.74 19.09
N SER A 164 18.48 -13.00 19.47
CA SER A 164 19.11 -13.69 20.61
C SER A 164 20.65 -13.73 20.54
N ARG A 165 21.25 -13.33 19.41
CA ARG A 165 22.69 -13.10 19.23
C ARG A 165 23.24 -11.83 19.87
N MET A 166 22.40 -10.87 20.29
CA MET A 166 22.85 -9.59 20.87
C MET A 166 22.66 -9.45 22.39
N SER A 167 21.92 -10.35 23.06
CA SER A 167 21.68 -10.25 24.51
C SER A 167 22.90 -10.63 25.36
N GLY A 168 23.88 -11.35 24.79
CA GLY A 168 25.06 -11.82 25.52
C GLY A 168 26.17 -10.78 25.74
N ARG A 169 26.20 -9.67 24.99
CA ARG A 169 27.26 -8.65 25.11
C ARG A 169 26.88 -7.44 25.96
N ALA A 170 25.61 -7.03 25.98
CA ALA A 170 25.19 -5.82 26.69
C ALA A 170 25.06 -6.01 28.22
N ALA A 171 24.98 -7.26 28.71
CA ALA A 171 24.77 -7.54 30.14
C ALA A 171 26.06 -7.55 30.99
N LYS A 172 27.25 -7.51 30.39
CA LYS A 172 28.53 -7.57 31.14
C LYS A 172 29.13 -6.22 31.52
N THR A 173 28.64 -5.09 31.02
CA THR A 173 29.27 -3.77 31.26
C THR A 173 28.58 -2.94 32.36
N ARG A 174 27.64 -3.51 33.12
CA ARG A 174 26.96 -2.81 34.25
C ARG A 174 27.16 -3.44 35.62
N ARG A 175 28.06 -4.42 35.74
CA ARG A 175 28.55 -4.94 37.03
C ARG A 175 30.06 -4.94 37.00
N ASN A 176 30.65 -3.78 37.27
CA ASN A 176 31.84 -3.62 38.09
C ASN A 176 32.01 -2.11 38.28
N THR A 177 32.04 -1.74 39.57
CA THR A 177 32.82 -0.65 40.17
C THR A 177 33.82 0.04 39.27
#